data_AF-A0A6N7JQA4-F1
#
_entry.id   AF-A0A6N7JQA4-F1
#
_cell.length_a   1.000
_cell.length_b   1.000
_cell.length_c   1.000
_cell.angle_alpha   90.00
_cell.angle_beta   90.00
_cell.angle_gamma   90.00
#
_symmetry.space_group_name_H-M   'P 1'
#
loop_
_entity.id
_entity.type
_entity.pdbx_description
1 polymer ?
#
loop_
_entity_poly.entity_id
_entity_poly.type
_entity_poly.pdbx_seq_one_letter_code
_entity_poly.pdbx_strand_id
1 'polypeptide(L)'
;MASPLLTPNPVYKPFRYPWAYEAWLTQQRLHWLPEEVPLADDVKDWRNNLTASEQNLVTQIFRFFTQADVEVNNCYMRHYSRVFTPTEVCMMLAAFSSMETVHIAAYSHLLDTIGMPEAEYSAFLHYKEMKDKYDYMQEFNVDSLTDIAKTLAVFGAFTEGLQLFASFAILMNFPRHNKLKGMGQIVTWSVRDETLHTQSIIRLFKTFIAENPEVWTEQLQQDLYKACQTIVEHEDAFIDLAFEMGPIDGLTAEDVKRYIRYIADRRLEQLGLNNVYHVGKNPLPWMDAILNGIEHTNFFENRATEYSRAATKGSWEEAFAD
;
A
#
# COMPACT_ATOMS: atom_id res chain seq x y z
N MET A 1 16.25 28.33 8.54
CA MET A 1 15.14 28.68 7.61
C MET A 1 14.15 27.54 7.66
N ALA A 2 12.84 27.81 7.55
CA ALA A 2 11.85 26.73 7.50
C ALA A 2 12.14 25.82 6.29
N SER A 3 11.99 24.51 6.46
CA SER A 3 12.25 23.52 5.40
C SER A 3 11.44 23.86 4.13
N PRO A 4 12.08 23.85 2.95
CA PRO A 4 11.38 24.10 1.69
C PRO A 4 10.17 23.20 1.42
N LEU A 5 10.12 21.97 1.96
CA LEU A 5 8.96 21.08 1.93
C LEU A 5 7.73 21.61 2.71
N LEU A 6 7.96 22.50 3.68
CA LEU A 6 6.93 23.08 4.55
C LEU A 6 6.56 24.51 4.12
N THR A 7 7.08 24.98 3.00
CA THR A 7 6.81 26.32 2.48
C THR A 7 6.13 26.26 1.11
N PRO A 8 5.03 26.99 0.89
CA PRO A 8 4.35 26.96 -0.38
C PRO A 8 5.20 27.61 -1.47
N ASN A 9 4.94 27.23 -2.73
CA ASN A 9 5.44 27.93 -3.89
C ASN A 9 4.27 28.64 -4.58
N PRO A 10 4.24 30.00 -4.64
CA PRO A 10 3.11 30.71 -5.24
C PRO A 10 3.04 30.56 -6.77
N VAL A 11 4.07 29.98 -7.40
CA VAL A 11 4.13 29.74 -8.84
C VAL A 11 4.22 28.23 -9.12
N TYR A 12 3.62 27.80 -10.23
CA TYR A 12 3.59 26.38 -10.61
C TYR A 12 4.97 25.83 -10.98
N LYS A 13 5.83 26.63 -11.62
CA LYS A 13 7.18 26.21 -12.04
C LYS A 13 8.24 27.27 -11.76
N PRO A 14 9.52 26.88 -11.61
CA PRO A 14 10.04 25.50 -11.61
C PRO A 14 9.66 24.72 -10.34
N PHE A 15 9.51 23.39 -10.45
CA PHE A 15 9.28 22.51 -9.31
C PHE A 15 10.57 22.36 -8.48
N ARG A 16 10.44 22.40 -7.15
CA ARG A 16 11.54 22.10 -6.22
C ARG A 16 11.76 20.60 -6.11
N TYR A 17 10.70 19.81 -6.26
CA TYR A 17 10.71 18.35 -6.17
C TYR A 17 10.14 17.70 -7.44
N PRO A 18 10.81 17.76 -8.60
CA PRO A 18 10.30 17.19 -9.85
C PRO A 18 9.88 15.71 -9.73
N TRP A 19 10.53 14.95 -8.85
CA TRP A 19 10.19 13.57 -8.57
C TRP A 19 8.78 13.36 -8.00
N ALA A 20 8.23 14.33 -7.26
CA ALA A 20 6.88 14.25 -6.74
C ALA A 20 5.86 14.39 -7.88
N TYR A 21 6.15 15.26 -8.85
CA TYR A 21 5.36 15.35 -10.08
C TYR A 21 5.41 14.06 -10.90
N GLU A 22 6.58 13.43 -11.03
CA GLU A 22 6.68 12.15 -11.72
C GLU A 22 5.91 11.04 -11.01
N ALA A 23 5.93 11.00 -9.68
CA ALA A 23 5.12 10.06 -8.89
C ALA A 23 3.63 10.30 -9.09
N TRP A 24 3.17 11.56 -9.04
CA TRP A 24 1.80 11.93 -9.39
C TRP A 24 1.43 11.44 -10.80
N LEU A 25 2.24 11.75 -11.80
CA LEU A 25 1.97 11.40 -13.20
C LEU A 25 1.96 9.87 -13.40
N THR A 26 2.81 9.15 -12.68
CA THR A 26 2.81 7.70 -12.67
C THR A 26 1.49 7.18 -12.11
N GLN A 27 1.04 7.66 -10.95
CA GLN A 27 -0.25 7.26 -10.38
C GLN A 27 -1.41 7.49 -11.35
N GLN A 28 -1.46 8.66 -12.02
CA GLN A 28 -2.50 8.95 -13.01
C GLN A 28 -2.49 7.94 -14.18
N ARG A 29 -1.32 7.45 -14.58
CA ARG A 29 -1.20 6.46 -15.66
C ARG A 29 -1.59 5.05 -15.22
N LEU A 30 -1.51 4.77 -13.91
CA LEU A 30 -1.81 3.49 -13.30
C LEU A 30 -3.27 3.34 -12.86
N HIS A 31 -4.06 4.42 -12.87
CA HIS A 31 -5.45 4.43 -12.42
C HIS A 31 -6.30 3.29 -12.99
N TRP A 32 -7.16 2.73 -12.14
CA TRP A 32 -8.06 1.61 -12.39
C TRP A 32 -9.29 1.72 -11.50
N LEU A 33 -10.34 0.95 -11.83
CA LEU A 33 -11.55 0.81 -11.01
C LEU A 33 -11.85 -0.68 -10.76
N PRO A 34 -12.35 -1.08 -9.58
CA PRO A 34 -12.59 -2.49 -9.26
C PRO A 34 -13.59 -3.15 -10.20
N GLU A 35 -14.57 -2.41 -10.73
CA GLU A 35 -15.59 -2.92 -11.66
C GLU A 35 -15.01 -3.34 -13.02
N GLU A 36 -13.77 -2.96 -13.34
CA GLU A 36 -13.07 -3.40 -14.54
C GLU A 36 -12.67 -4.89 -14.48
N VAL A 37 -12.69 -5.50 -13.29
CA VAL A 37 -12.28 -6.89 -13.09
C VAL A 37 -13.50 -7.82 -12.99
N PRO A 38 -13.62 -8.82 -13.88
CA PRO A 38 -14.69 -9.81 -13.78
C PRO A 38 -14.45 -10.78 -12.61
N LEU A 39 -15.38 -10.82 -11.65
CA LEU A 39 -15.28 -11.65 -10.43
C LEU A 39 -16.18 -12.90 -10.44
N ALA A 40 -16.80 -13.24 -11.58
CA ALA A 40 -17.76 -14.35 -11.65
C ALA A 40 -17.14 -15.72 -11.32
N ASP A 41 -15.86 -15.93 -11.65
CA ASP A 41 -15.16 -17.16 -11.33
C ASP A 41 -14.71 -17.19 -9.86
N ASP A 42 -14.37 -16.04 -9.26
CA ASP A 42 -14.08 -15.92 -7.83
C ASP A 42 -15.29 -16.34 -6.96
N VAL A 43 -16.51 -16.00 -7.37
CA VAL A 43 -17.74 -16.48 -6.70
C VAL A 43 -17.87 -18.01 -6.78
N LYS A 44 -17.52 -18.61 -7.93
CA LYS A 44 -17.55 -20.07 -8.10
C LYS A 44 -16.48 -20.74 -7.24
N ASP A 45 -15.27 -20.16 -7.22
CA ASP A 45 -14.16 -20.63 -6.41
C ASP A 45 -14.53 -20.59 -4.93
N TRP A 46 -15.04 -19.45 -4.46
CA TRP A 46 -15.50 -19.27 -3.09
C TRP A 46 -16.49 -20.36 -2.67
N ARG A 47 -17.48 -20.67 -3.51
CA ARG A 47 -18.54 -21.63 -3.17
C ARG A 47 -18.11 -23.09 -3.27
N ASN A 48 -17.26 -23.43 -4.24
CA ASN A 48 -17.05 -24.83 -4.63
C ASN A 48 -15.60 -25.32 -4.48
N ASN A 49 -14.60 -24.43 -4.54
CA ASN A 49 -13.20 -24.79 -4.69
C ASN A 49 -12.32 -24.37 -3.49
N LEU A 50 -12.79 -23.45 -2.65
CA LEU A 50 -12.12 -23.09 -1.41
C LEU A 50 -12.50 -24.04 -0.28
N THR A 51 -11.48 -24.47 0.46
CA THR A 51 -11.65 -25.16 1.74
C THR A 51 -12.08 -24.18 2.83
N ALA A 52 -12.59 -24.68 3.96
CA ALA A 52 -12.95 -23.84 5.10
C ALA A 52 -11.76 -23.02 5.64
N SER A 53 -10.55 -23.61 5.67
CA SER A 53 -9.34 -22.91 6.09
C SER A 53 -8.95 -21.78 5.13
N GLU A 54 -9.11 -21.99 3.82
CA GLU A 54 -8.88 -20.97 2.80
C GLU A 54 -9.89 -19.82 2.90
N GLN A 55 -11.18 -20.14 3.07
CA GLN A 55 -12.23 -19.12 3.28
C GLN A 55 -11.99 -18.32 4.56
N ASN A 56 -11.59 -18.98 5.67
CA ASN A 56 -11.26 -18.29 6.92
C ASN A 56 -10.13 -17.30 6.72
N LEU A 57 -9.04 -17.74 6.09
CA LEU A 57 -7.86 -16.92 5.89
C LEU A 57 -8.16 -15.69 5.02
N VAL A 58 -8.94 -15.83 3.93
CA VAL A 58 -9.39 -14.69 3.11
C VAL A 58 -10.30 -13.76 3.93
N THR A 59 -11.20 -14.33 4.74
CA THR A 59 -12.13 -13.55 5.60
C THR A 59 -11.37 -12.72 6.62
N GLN A 60 -10.43 -13.32 7.35
CA GLN A 60 -9.65 -12.62 8.37
C GLN A 60 -8.81 -11.49 7.79
N ILE A 61 -8.28 -11.67 6.57
CA ILE A 61 -7.56 -10.60 5.86
C ILE A 61 -8.51 -9.43 5.58
N PHE A 62 -9.64 -9.68 4.91
CA PHE A 62 -10.53 -8.60 4.50
C PHE A 62 -11.23 -7.88 5.65
N ARG A 63 -11.43 -8.52 6.81
CA ARG A 63 -11.95 -7.86 8.03
C ARG A 63 -11.14 -6.65 8.46
N PHE A 64 -9.84 -6.66 8.22
CA PHE A 64 -8.96 -5.55 8.57
C PHE A 64 -8.51 -4.75 7.35
N PHE A 65 -8.40 -5.36 6.17
CA PHE A 65 -7.78 -4.71 5.01
C PHE A 65 -8.47 -3.42 4.59
N THR A 66 -9.80 -3.43 4.49
CA THR A 66 -10.58 -2.22 4.17
C THR A 66 -10.37 -1.12 5.21
N GLN A 67 -10.30 -1.47 6.50
CA GLN A 67 -10.06 -0.49 7.56
C GLN A 67 -8.62 0.04 7.54
N ALA A 68 -7.63 -0.80 7.20
CA ALA A 68 -6.25 -0.38 7.07
C ALA A 68 -6.10 0.72 6.02
N ASP A 69 -6.72 0.57 4.85
CA ASP A 69 -6.68 1.60 3.79
C ASP A 69 -7.45 2.88 4.19
N VAL A 70 -8.52 2.75 4.99
CA VAL A 70 -9.18 3.92 5.60
C VAL A 70 -8.20 4.70 6.47
N GLU A 71 -7.39 4.02 7.29
CA GLU A 71 -6.39 4.67 8.14
C GLU A 71 -5.23 5.27 7.34
N VAL A 72 -4.76 4.58 6.29
CA VAL A 72 -3.74 5.12 5.37
C VAL A 72 -4.26 6.39 4.68
N ASN A 73 -5.48 6.36 4.14
CA ASN A 73 -6.11 7.54 3.54
C ASN A 73 -6.31 8.68 4.56
N ASN A 74 -6.69 8.36 5.80
CA ASN A 74 -6.79 9.33 6.87
C ASN A 74 -5.43 10.01 7.14
N CYS A 75 -4.32 9.28 7.08
CA CYS A 75 -2.99 9.88 7.20
C CYS A 75 -2.71 10.86 6.06
N TYR A 76 -2.96 10.49 4.81
CA TYR A 76 -2.81 11.42 3.67
C TYR A 76 -3.64 12.70 3.87
N MET A 77 -4.92 12.54 4.23
CA MET A 77 -5.88 13.64 4.28
C MET A 77 -5.82 14.50 5.55
N ARG A 78 -5.50 13.90 6.71
CA ARG A 78 -5.55 14.56 8.03
C ARG A 78 -4.17 14.85 8.62
N HIS A 79 -3.10 14.31 8.03
CA HIS A 79 -1.73 14.53 8.48
C HIS A 79 -0.87 15.14 7.37
N TYR A 80 -0.56 14.39 6.30
CA TYR A 80 0.41 14.85 5.29
C TYR A 80 -0.03 16.11 4.56
N SER A 81 -1.30 16.21 4.16
CA SER A 81 -1.85 17.38 3.45
C SER A 81 -1.78 18.68 4.26
N ARG A 82 -1.66 18.60 5.59
CA ARG A 82 -1.59 19.78 6.48
C ARG A 82 -0.18 20.35 6.61
N VAL A 83 0.84 19.54 6.30
CA VAL A 83 2.24 19.91 6.56
C VAL A 83 3.03 20.17 5.27
N PHE A 84 2.77 19.42 4.20
CA PHE A 84 3.48 19.60 2.93
C PHE A 84 2.73 20.55 2.00
N THR A 85 3.42 21.57 1.52
CA THR A 85 2.81 22.68 0.78
C THR A 85 3.35 22.97 -0.64
N PRO A 86 4.50 22.44 -1.11
CA PRO A 86 4.89 22.55 -2.52
C PRO A 86 3.84 21.92 -3.42
N THR A 87 3.44 22.62 -4.49
CA THR A 87 2.34 22.21 -5.37
C THR A 87 2.50 20.79 -5.90
N GLU A 88 3.69 20.42 -6.38
CA GLU A 88 3.98 19.08 -6.90
C GLU A 88 3.90 17.98 -5.84
N VAL A 89 4.19 18.30 -4.57
CA VAL A 89 4.04 17.35 -3.45
C VAL A 89 2.56 17.21 -3.10
N CYS A 90 1.81 18.32 -3.03
CA CYS A 90 0.36 18.27 -2.82
C CYS A 90 -0.35 17.47 -3.93
N MET A 91 0.07 17.63 -5.19
CA MET A 91 -0.45 16.84 -6.32
C MET A 91 -0.23 15.34 -6.10
N MET A 92 1.00 14.94 -5.75
CA MET A 92 1.33 13.53 -5.45
C MET A 92 0.47 12.98 -4.31
N LEU A 93 0.41 13.68 -3.18
CA LEU A 93 -0.37 13.25 -2.01
C LEU A 93 -1.88 13.15 -2.32
N ALA A 94 -2.41 14.08 -3.13
CA ALA A 94 -3.81 14.04 -3.55
C ALA A 94 -4.11 12.83 -4.46
N ALA A 95 -3.18 12.48 -5.36
CA ALA A 95 -3.35 11.30 -6.20
C ALA A 95 -3.28 10.00 -5.40
N PHE A 96 -2.36 9.89 -4.44
CA PHE A 96 -2.26 8.71 -3.58
C PHE A 96 -3.51 8.58 -2.70
N SER A 97 -3.94 9.65 -2.03
CA SER A 97 -5.20 9.65 -1.27
C SER A 97 -6.41 9.25 -2.12
N SER A 98 -6.50 9.75 -3.35
CA SER A 98 -7.56 9.33 -4.27
C SER A 98 -7.47 7.84 -4.58
N MET A 99 -6.27 7.28 -4.76
CA MET A 99 -6.09 5.85 -5.00
C MET A 99 -6.48 5.01 -3.78
N GLU A 100 -6.19 5.46 -2.56
CA GLU A 100 -6.64 4.78 -1.35
C GLU A 100 -8.17 4.66 -1.29
N THR A 101 -8.91 5.68 -1.76
CA THR A 101 -10.38 5.56 -1.82
C THR A 101 -10.85 4.49 -2.80
N VAL A 102 -10.09 4.26 -3.87
CA VAL A 102 -10.36 3.16 -4.80
C VAL A 102 -9.97 1.82 -4.18
N HIS A 103 -8.88 1.74 -3.42
CA HIS A 103 -8.52 0.52 -2.67
C HIS A 103 -9.64 0.13 -1.69
N ILE A 104 -10.13 1.08 -0.90
CA ILE A 104 -11.26 0.88 0.02
C ILE A 104 -12.48 0.35 -0.75
N ALA A 105 -12.84 0.99 -1.86
CA ALA A 105 -13.97 0.56 -2.69
C ALA A 105 -13.74 -0.83 -3.31
N ALA A 106 -12.51 -1.16 -3.71
CA ALA A 106 -12.17 -2.43 -4.32
C ALA A 106 -12.25 -3.61 -3.34
N TYR A 107 -11.74 -3.44 -2.11
CA TYR A 107 -11.87 -4.47 -1.09
C TYR A 107 -13.30 -4.62 -0.59
N SER A 108 -14.04 -3.51 -0.50
CA SER A 108 -15.50 -3.56 -0.29
C SER A 108 -16.20 -4.34 -1.40
N HIS A 109 -15.87 -4.10 -2.66
CA HIS A 109 -16.46 -4.80 -3.80
C HIS A 109 -16.16 -6.32 -3.79
N LEU A 110 -14.93 -6.70 -3.41
CA LEU A 110 -14.55 -8.11 -3.26
C LEU A 110 -15.37 -8.80 -2.16
N LEU A 111 -15.57 -8.14 -1.01
CA LEU A 111 -16.38 -8.63 0.10
C LEU A 111 -17.85 -8.81 -0.28
N ASP A 112 -18.44 -7.81 -0.93
CA ASP A 112 -19.82 -7.86 -1.41
C ASP A 112 -20.02 -9.00 -2.41
N THR A 113 -19.04 -9.22 -3.28
CA THR A 113 -19.08 -10.26 -4.32
C THR A 113 -19.16 -11.67 -3.74
N ILE A 114 -18.44 -11.95 -2.67
CA ILE A 114 -18.50 -13.25 -1.97
C ILE A 114 -19.66 -13.34 -0.98
N GLY A 115 -20.46 -12.29 -0.85
CA GLY A 115 -21.66 -12.24 0.00
C GLY A 115 -21.34 -12.10 1.49
N MET A 116 -20.23 -11.43 1.83
CA MET A 116 -19.87 -11.20 3.22
C MET A 116 -20.87 -10.23 3.89
N PRO A 117 -21.36 -10.50 5.11
CA PRO A 117 -22.27 -9.58 5.80
C PRO A 117 -21.60 -8.24 6.14
N GLU A 118 -22.36 -7.14 6.10
CA GLU A 118 -21.85 -5.81 6.49
C GLU A 118 -21.27 -5.75 7.92
N ALA A 119 -21.75 -6.62 8.82
CA ALA A 119 -21.22 -6.72 10.18
C ALA A 119 -19.72 -7.07 10.22
N GLU A 120 -19.16 -7.62 9.15
CA GLU A 120 -17.75 -7.97 9.06
C GLU A 120 -16.85 -6.73 8.92
N TYR A 121 -17.38 -5.58 8.45
CA TYR A 121 -16.61 -4.33 8.40
C TYR A 121 -16.27 -3.77 9.79
N SER A 122 -17.04 -4.10 10.83
CA SER A 122 -16.74 -3.70 12.21
C SER A 122 -16.11 -4.82 13.04
N ALA A 123 -15.94 -6.01 12.46
CA ALA A 123 -15.41 -7.18 13.16
C ALA A 123 -14.01 -6.93 13.73
N PHE A 124 -13.18 -6.10 13.07
CA PHE A 124 -11.85 -5.76 13.55
C PHE A 124 -11.83 -5.17 14.98
N LEU A 125 -12.92 -4.54 15.43
CA LEU A 125 -13.05 -4.02 16.80
C LEU A 125 -13.20 -5.13 17.86
N HIS A 126 -13.55 -6.34 17.43
CA HIS A 126 -13.82 -7.50 18.27
C HIS A 126 -12.67 -8.51 18.31
N TYR A 127 -11.72 -8.44 17.37
CA TYR A 127 -10.49 -9.23 17.37
C TYR A 127 -9.36 -8.39 17.96
N LYS A 128 -8.72 -8.89 19.02
CA LYS A 128 -7.65 -8.15 19.71
C LYS A 128 -6.52 -7.79 18.75
N GLU A 129 -6.13 -8.75 17.93
CA GLU A 129 -5.03 -8.67 16.97
C GLU A 129 -5.26 -7.54 15.95
N MET A 130 -6.50 -7.35 15.51
CA MET A 130 -6.87 -6.30 14.56
C MET A 130 -7.09 -4.95 15.26
N LYS A 131 -7.69 -4.97 16.47
CA LYS A 131 -7.90 -3.76 17.26
C LYS A 131 -6.59 -3.13 17.71
N ASP A 132 -5.60 -3.93 18.13
CA ASP A 132 -4.28 -3.44 18.50
C ASP A 132 -3.62 -2.69 17.32
N LYS A 133 -3.73 -3.23 16.10
CA LYS A 133 -3.25 -2.58 14.87
C LYS A 133 -3.95 -1.24 14.64
N TYR A 134 -5.29 -1.23 14.73
CA TYR A 134 -6.09 -0.01 14.58
C TYR A 134 -5.71 1.06 15.62
N ASP A 135 -5.66 0.68 16.90
CA ASP A 135 -5.32 1.57 18.01
C ASP A 135 -3.92 2.16 17.83
N TYR A 136 -2.94 1.35 17.42
CA TYR A 136 -1.57 1.80 17.19
C TYR A 136 -1.49 2.89 16.11
N MET A 137 -2.26 2.75 15.02
CA MET A 137 -2.32 3.77 13.96
C MET A 137 -2.88 5.12 14.46
N GLN A 138 -3.65 5.14 15.55
CA GLN A 138 -4.19 6.37 16.14
C GLN A 138 -3.17 7.15 17.00
N GLU A 139 -2.01 6.57 17.30
CA GLU A 139 -0.99 7.22 18.15
C GLU A 139 -0.17 8.30 17.41
N PHE A 140 -0.26 8.33 16.08
CA PHE A 140 0.59 9.16 15.23
C PHE A 140 -0.04 10.52 14.91
N ASN A 141 0.81 11.53 14.82
CA ASN A 141 0.42 12.90 14.55
C ASN A 141 1.52 13.64 13.76
N VAL A 142 1.32 14.94 13.55
CA VAL A 142 2.26 15.80 12.80
C VAL A 142 2.48 17.13 13.51
N ASP A 143 2.43 17.12 14.84
CA ASP A 143 2.46 18.34 15.66
C ASP A 143 3.87 18.91 15.83
N SER A 144 4.90 18.10 15.60
CA SER A 144 6.31 18.51 15.57
C SER A 144 7.06 17.94 14.36
N LEU A 145 8.27 18.45 14.08
CA LEU A 145 9.11 17.92 13.00
C LEU A 145 9.48 16.45 13.23
N THR A 146 9.72 16.06 14.49
CA THR A 146 9.99 14.67 14.87
C THR A 146 8.77 13.79 14.63
N ASP A 147 7.57 14.28 14.97
CA ASP A 147 6.32 13.54 14.73
C ASP A 147 6.05 13.38 13.23
N ILE A 148 6.31 14.42 12.41
CA ILE A 148 6.22 14.32 10.94
C ILE A 148 7.15 13.22 10.43
N ALA A 149 8.42 13.21 10.83
CA ALA A 149 9.38 12.19 10.40
C ALA A 149 8.93 10.78 10.82
N LYS A 150 8.47 10.63 12.06
CA LYS A 150 7.99 9.35 12.59
C LYS A 150 6.75 8.86 11.83
N THR A 151 5.78 9.74 11.57
CA THR A 151 4.54 9.41 10.84
C THR A 151 4.80 9.09 9.37
N LEU A 152 5.76 9.76 8.71
CA LEU A 152 6.21 9.38 7.36
C LEU A 152 6.79 7.95 7.32
N ALA A 153 7.65 7.62 8.28
CA ALA A 153 8.26 6.31 8.35
C ALA A 153 7.24 5.21 8.69
N VAL A 154 6.36 5.47 9.67
CA VAL A 154 5.36 4.49 10.09
C VAL A 154 4.35 4.22 8.99
N PHE A 155 3.63 5.22 8.48
CA PHE A 155 2.61 4.98 7.48
C PHE A 155 3.22 4.58 6.12
N GLY A 156 4.20 5.34 5.62
CA GLY A 156 4.77 5.07 4.30
C GLY A 156 5.64 3.81 4.25
N ALA A 157 6.54 3.60 5.23
CA ALA A 157 7.48 2.49 5.15
C ALA A 157 6.97 1.22 5.83
N PHE A 158 6.32 1.33 6.99
CA PHE A 158 5.95 0.16 7.79
C PHE A 158 4.48 -0.27 7.61
N THR A 159 3.54 0.65 7.40
CA THR A 159 2.15 0.29 7.09
C THR A 159 2.02 -0.10 5.62
N GLU A 160 2.15 0.86 4.70
CA GLU A 160 2.03 0.64 3.25
C GLU A 160 3.11 -0.33 2.76
N GLY A 161 4.35 -0.14 3.23
CA GLY A 161 5.49 -0.91 2.75
C GLY A 161 5.74 -2.27 3.41
N LEU A 162 5.11 -2.60 4.55
CA LEU A 162 5.36 -3.85 5.28
C LEU A 162 4.07 -4.55 5.72
N GLN A 163 3.18 -3.86 6.44
CA GLN A 163 1.94 -4.45 6.93
C GLN A 163 1.05 -4.91 5.77
N LEU A 164 0.84 -4.08 4.75
CA LEU A 164 0.00 -4.49 3.61
C LEU A 164 0.63 -5.63 2.79
N PHE A 165 1.97 -5.65 2.69
CA PHE A 165 2.71 -6.69 1.96
C PHE A 165 2.58 -8.09 2.58
N ALA A 166 2.36 -8.18 3.91
CA ALA A 166 2.03 -9.44 4.57
C ALA A 166 0.75 -10.06 3.99
N SER A 167 -0.33 -9.28 3.99
CA SER A 167 -1.63 -9.67 3.43
C SER A 167 -1.55 -9.93 1.94
N PHE A 168 -0.82 -9.11 1.17
CA PHE A 168 -0.60 -9.36 -0.26
C PHE A 168 0.07 -10.71 -0.52
N ALA A 169 1.08 -11.07 0.26
CA ALA A 169 1.73 -12.37 0.12
C ALA A 169 0.76 -13.54 0.35
N ILE A 170 -0.15 -13.40 1.31
CA ILE A 170 -1.16 -14.43 1.55
C ILE A 170 -2.18 -14.48 0.40
N LEU A 171 -2.75 -13.35 -0.01
CA LEU A 171 -3.78 -13.28 -1.06
C LEU A 171 -3.25 -13.71 -2.42
N MET A 172 -1.99 -13.40 -2.75
CA MET A 172 -1.37 -13.81 -4.03
C MET A 172 -1.05 -15.31 -4.09
N ASN A 173 -1.13 -16.05 -2.99
CA ASN A 173 -1.01 -17.50 -3.02
C ASN A 173 -2.21 -18.19 -3.71
N PHE A 174 -3.39 -17.55 -3.72
CA PHE A 174 -4.59 -18.10 -4.40
C PHE A 174 -4.47 -18.13 -5.93
N PRO A 175 -4.18 -17.01 -6.64
CA PRO A 175 -4.04 -17.04 -8.09
C PRO A 175 -2.88 -17.94 -8.55
N ARG A 176 -1.83 -18.10 -7.73
CA ARG A 176 -0.76 -19.08 -7.95
C ARG A 176 -1.26 -20.51 -8.03
N HIS A 177 -2.32 -20.84 -7.30
CA HIS A 177 -3.00 -22.14 -7.34
C HIS A 177 -4.28 -22.11 -8.20
N ASN A 178 -4.37 -21.16 -9.13
CA ASN A 178 -5.48 -21.03 -10.08
C ASN A 178 -6.85 -20.81 -9.41
N LYS A 179 -6.87 -20.15 -8.25
CA LYS A 179 -8.08 -19.76 -7.50
C LYS A 179 -8.16 -18.25 -7.37
N LEU A 180 -9.37 -17.69 -7.28
CA LEU A 180 -9.61 -16.27 -6.99
C LEU A 180 -8.79 -15.33 -7.89
N LYS A 181 -8.86 -15.54 -9.21
CA LYS A 181 -8.02 -14.82 -10.17
C LYS A 181 -8.40 -13.34 -10.29
N GLY A 182 -9.69 -13.02 -10.18
CA GLY A 182 -10.15 -11.64 -10.18
C GLY A 182 -9.63 -10.88 -8.96
N MET A 183 -9.74 -11.47 -7.78
CA MET A 183 -9.09 -10.96 -6.56
C MET A 183 -7.57 -10.81 -6.76
N GLY A 184 -6.90 -11.80 -7.35
CA GLY A 184 -5.48 -11.73 -7.66
C GLY A 184 -5.10 -10.55 -8.58
N GLN A 185 -5.96 -10.21 -9.53
CA GLN A 185 -5.77 -9.05 -10.41
C GLN A 185 -5.89 -7.73 -9.65
N ILE A 186 -6.93 -7.59 -8.81
CA ILE A 186 -7.13 -6.41 -7.95
C ILE A 186 -5.94 -6.24 -6.99
N VAL A 187 -5.54 -7.32 -6.29
CA VAL A 187 -4.40 -7.30 -5.37
C VAL A 187 -3.11 -6.94 -6.09
N THR A 188 -2.90 -7.40 -7.33
CA THR A 188 -1.71 -7.01 -8.10
C THR A 188 -1.68 -5.51 -8.41
N TRP A 189 -2.82 -4.92 -8.76
CA TRP A 189 -2.91 -3.49 -9.00
C TRP A 189 -2.66 -2.69 -7.71
N SER A 190 -3.22 -3.13 -6.59
CA SER A 190 -2.92 -2.54 -5.27
C SER A 190 -1.45 -2.66 -4.90
N VAL A 191 -0.79 -3.81 -5.09
CA VAL A 191 0.65 -3.95 -4.80
C VAL A 191 1.50 -2.97 -5.61
N ARG A 192 1.14 -2.73 -6.87
CA ARG A 192 1.83 -1.77 -7.74
C ARG A 192 1.68 -0.34 -7.21
N ASP A 193 0.46 0.02 -6.80
CA ASP A 193 0.16 1.35 -6.27
C ASP A 193 0.86 1.55 -4.92
N GLU A 194 0.75 0.59 -3.99
CA GLU A 194 1.45 0.59 -2.69
C GLU A 194 2.97 0.64 -2.83
N THR A 195 3.52 0.01 -3.88
CA THR A 195 4.96 0.09 -4.18
C THR A 195 5.36 1.52 -4.55
N LEU A 196 4.56 2.20 -5.37
CA LEU A 196 4.79 3.59 -5.73
C LEU A 196 4.63 4.52 -4.52
N HIS A 197 3.60 4.30 -3.70
CA HIS A 197 3.34 5.07 -2.49
C HIS A 197 4.51 4.94 -1.51
N THR A 198 4.86 3.70 -1.13
CA THR A 198 5.96 3.38 -0.22
C THR A 198 7.27 4.05 -0.66
N GLN A 199 7.65 3.88 -1.94
CA GLN A 199 8.90 4.46 -2.46
C GLN A 199 8.89 5.99 -2.42
N SER A 200 7.76 6.60 -2.75
CA SER A 200 7.60 8.05 -2.81
C SER A 200 7.56 8.68 -1.42
N ILE A 201 6.89 8.05 -0.45
CA ILE A 201 6.85 8.53 0.95
C ILE A 201 8.19 8.31 1.65
N ILE A 202 8.91 7.20 1.39
CA ILE A 202 10.30 7.05 1.86
C ILE A 202 11.21 8.12 1.27
N ARG A 203 11.03 8.48 0.00
CA ARG A 203 11.78 9.59 -0.62
C ARG A 203 11.42 10.94 0.02
N LEU A 204 10.15 11.16 0.33
CA LEU A 204 9.69 12.34 1.05
C LEU A 204 10.29 12.40 2.46
N PHE A 205 10.32 11.29 3.19
CA PHE A 205 11.01 11.15 4.48
C PHE A 205 12.48 11.53 4.39
N LYS A 206 13.23 10.95 3.45
CA LYS A 206 14.66 11.29 3.27
C LYS A 206 14.87 12.77 2.96
N THR A 207 14.01 13.34 2.12
CA THR A 207 14.07 14.75 1.76
C THR A 207 13.77 15.62 2.98
N PHE A 208 12.77 15.26 3.77
CA PHE A 208 12.40 15.94 5.02
C PHE A 208 13.55 15.91 6.03
N ILE A 209 14.17 14.74 6.24
CA ILE A 209 15.35 14.61 7.13
C ILE A 209 16.53 15.44 6.61
N ALA A 210 16.80 15.44 5.30
CA ALA A 210 17.89 16.21 4.72
C ALA A 210 17.70 17.73 4.89
N GLU A 211 16.46 18.21 4.87
CA GLU A 211 16.12 19.62 5.09
C GLU A 211 16.01 20.01 6.57
N ASN A 212 15.88 19.03 7.48
CA ASN A 212 15.76 19.23 8.92
C ASN A 212 16.72 18.26 9.66
N PRO A 213 18.05 18.39 9.48
CA PRO A 213 19.03 17.41 9.98
C PRO A 213 19.01 17.25 11.51
N GLU A 214 18.56 18.26 12.26
CA GLU A 214 18.39 18.21 13.70
C GLU A 214 17.34 17.18 14.17
N VAL A 215 16.44 16.77 13.28
CA VAL A 215 15.41 15.75 13.57
C VAL A 215 16.03 14.35 13.62
N TRP A 216 17.12 14.11 12.88
CA TRP A 216 17.78 12.81 12.75
C TRP A 216 18.67 12.47 13.96
N THR A 217 18.04 12.35 15.12
CA THR A 217 18.68 12.02 16.39
C THR A 217 18.74 10.51 16.63
N GLU A 218 19.61 10.07 17.55
CA GLU A 218 19.63 8.68 18.01
C GLU A 218 18.27 8.26 18.59
N GLN A 219 17.56 9.18 19.27
CA GLN A 219 16.23 8.91 19.81
C GLN A 219 15.22 8.62 18.70
N LEU A 220 15.19 9.42 17.63
CA LEU A 220 14.29 9.14 16.51
C LEU A 220 14.62 7.79 15.87
N GLN A 221 15.91 7.46 15.67
CA GLN A 221 16.29 6.17 15.12
C GLN A 221 15.82 5.00 16.00
N GLN A 222 15.97 5.11 17.33
CA GLN A 222 15.46 4.12 18.28
C GLN A 222 13.92 3.99 18.21
N ASP A 223 13.22 5.12 18.11
CA ASP A 223 11.77 5.17 17.95
C ASP A 223 11.32 4.46 16.66
N LEU A 224 12.06 4.62 15.56
CA LEU A 224 11.79 3.96 14.29
C LEU A 224 12.03 2.44 14.36
N TYR A 225 13.10 1.99 15.02
CA TYR A 225 13.30 0.56 15.28
C TYR A 225 12.16 -0.03 16.12
N LYS A 226 11.76 0.68 17.19
CA LYS A 226 10.65 0.26 18.03
C LYS A 226 9.36 0.17 17.23
N ALA A 227 9.06 1.17 16.40
CA ALA A 227 7.86 1.16 15.56
C ALA A 227 7.85 -0.01 14.57
N CYS A 228 8.99 -0.27 13.91
CA CYS A 228 9.15 -1.43 13.04
C CYS A 228 8.89 -2.75 13.78
N GLN A 229 9.50 -2.92 14.96
CA GLN A 229 9.31 -4.11 15.80
C GLN A 229 7.86 -4.27 16.24
N THR A 230 7.21 -3.21 16.72
CA THR A 230 5.81 -3.25 17.14
C THR A 230 4.89 -3.66 16.00
N ILE A 231 5.10 -3.15 14.77
CA ILE A 231 4.30 -3.56 13.62
C ILE A 231 4.56 -5.02 13.26
N VAL A 232 5.81 -5.50 13.31
CA VAL A 232 6.11 -6.92 13.09
C VAL A 232 5.43 -7.81 14.14
N GLU A 233 5.40 -7.40 15.40
CA GLU A 233 4.70 -8.13 16.48
C GLU A 233 3.19 -8.17 16.27
N HIS A 234 2.58 -7.06 15.83
CA HIS A 234 1.17 -7.03 15.46
C HIS A 234 0.86 -7.91 14.26
N GLU A 235 1.72 -7.91 13.25
CA GLU A 235 1.58 -8.79 12.11
C GLU A 235 1.74 -10.25 12.48
N ASP A 236 2.69 -10.62 13.33
CA ASP A 236 2.84 -11.99 13.81
C ASP A 236 1.54 -12.50 14.46
N ALA A 237 0.90 -11.67 15.30
CA ALA A 237 -0.37 -12.00 15.94
C ALA A 237 -1.53 -12.10 14.94
N PHE A 238 -1.60 -11.17 13.99
CA PHE A 238 -2.62 -11.18 12.93
C PHE A 238 -2.48 -12.41 12.01
N ILE A 239 -1.25 -12.81 11.69
CA ILE A 239 -0.97 -14.02 10.90
C ILE A 239 -1.40 -15.26 11.66
N ASP A 240 -1.12 -15.34 12.97
CA ASP A 240 -1.57 -16.47 13.78
C ASP A 240 -3.10 -16.60 13.79
N LEU A 241 -3.81 -15.47 13.86
CA LEU A 241 -5.27 -15.43 13.72
C LEU A 241 -5.72 -15.87 12.31
N ALA A 242 -5.11 -15.34 11.25
CA ALA A 242 -5.46 -15.68 9.87
C ALA A 242 -5.24 -17.17 9.55
N PHE A 243 -4.21 -17.78 10.13
CA PHE A 243 -3.84 -19.19 9.97
C PHE A 243 -4.34 -20.09 11.12
N GLU A 244 -5.33 -19.64 11.93
CA GLU A 244 -5.83 -20.42 13.08
C GLU A 244 -6.40 -21.80 12.70
N MET A 245 -6.85 -21.96 11.45
CA MET A 245 -7.33 -23.22 10.87
C MET A 245 -6.24 -24.10 10.25
N GLY A 246 -4.97 -23.68 10.34
CA GLY A 246 -3.81 -24.38 9.83
C GLY A 246 -3.26 -23.82 8.52
N PRO A 247 -2.18 -24.43 8.00
CA PRO A 247 -1.55 -24.02 6.75
C PRO A 247 -2.44 -24.32 5.54
N ILE A 248 -2.22 -23.59 4.44
CA ILE A 248 -2.82 -23.85 3.14
C ILE A 248 -1.76 -24.38 2.17
N ASP A 249 -2.20 -24.89 1.02
CA ASP A 249 -1.26 -25.39 0.01
C ASP A 249 -0.30 -24.27 -0.44
N GLY A 250 0.99 -24.58 -0.43
CA GLY A 250 2.07 -23.67 -0.82
C GLY A 250 2.38 -22.50 0.12
N LEU A 251 1.73 -22.38 1.30
CA LEU A 251 1.99 -21.28 2.25
C LEU A 251 1.67 -21.64 3.72
N THR A 252 2.63 -21.38 4.62
CA THR A 252 2.45 -21.50 6.08
C THR A 252 2.54 -20.14 6.79
N ALA A 253 2.01 -20.03 8.01
CA ALA A 253 2.17 -18.86 8.87
C ALA A 253 3.66 -18.47 9.04
N GLU A 254 4.54 -19.44 9.28
CA GLU A 254 5.97 -19.21 9.45
C GLU A 254 6.64 -18.67 8.18
N ASP A 255 6.19 -19.09 6.99
CA ASP A 255 6.72 -18.53 5.75
C ASP A 255 6.38 -17.03 5.62
N VAL A 256 5.15 -16.63 5.99
CA VAL A 256 4.70 -15.23 5.97
C VAL A 256 5.44 -14.41 7.04
N LYS A 257 5.57 -14.94 8.26
CA LYS A 257 6.32 -14.29 9.36
C LYS A 257 7.79 -14.04 9.00
N ARG A 258 8.42 -14.99 8.30
CA ARG A 258 9.79 -14.82 7.76
C ARG A 258 9.82 -13.79 6.62
N TYR A 259 8.79 -13.77 5.77
CA TYR A 259 8.68 -12.77 4.69
C TYR A 259 8.58 -11.35 5.24
N ILE A 260 7.79 -11.14 6.29
CA ILE A 260 7.64 -9.81 6.91
C ILE A 260 8.96 -9.32 7.49
N ARG A 261 9.74 -10.19 8.15
CA ARG A 261 11.09 -9.85 8.64
C ARG A 261 12.05 -9.49 7.50
N TYR A 262 11.95 -10.19 6.36
CA TYR A 262 12.70 -9.83 5.15
C TYR A 262 12.29 -8.44 4.61
N ILE A 263 11.00 -8.12 4.58
CA ILE A 263 10.52 -6.80 4.17
C ILE A 263 10.93 -5.73 5.21
N ALA A 264 10.87 -6.03 6.50
CA ALA A 264 11.21 -5.11 7.60
C ALA A 264 12.63 -4.58 7.46
N ASP A 265 13.60 -5.47 7.27
CA ASP A 265 14.99 -5.09 7.03
C ASP A 265 15.14 -4.18 5.81
N ARG A 266 14.44 -4.49 4.71
CA ARG A 266 14.46 -3.65 3.51
C ARG A 266 13.89 -2.25 3.77
N ARG A 267 12.83 -2.12 4.57
CA ARG A 267 12.26 -0.81 4.93
C ARG A 267 13.18 -0.03 5.86
N LEU A 268 13.79 -0.69 6.83
CA LEU A 268 14.82 -0.09 7.69
C LEU A 268 16.00 0.43 6.86
N GLU A 269 16.57 -0.41 5.99
CA GLU A 269 17.64 -0.01 5.07
C GLU A 269 17.23 1.16 4.18
N GLN A 270 16.01 1.10 3.62
CA GLN A 270 15.47 2.19 2.83
C GLN A 270 15.28 3.48 3.63
N LEU A 271 15.04 3.43 4.94
CA LEU A 271 15.01 4.63 5.81
C LEU A 271 16.41 5.09 6.26
N GLY A 272 17.48 4.35 5.91
CA GLY A 272 18.85 4.66 6.31
C GLY A 272 19.26 4.06 7.66
N LEU A 273 18.54 3.03 8.12
CA LEU A 273 18.81 2.27 9.35
C LEU A 273 19.47 0.93 9.02
N ASN A 274 20.07 0.28 10.02
CA ASN A 274 20.67 -1.04 9.88
C ASN A 274 19.61 -2.14 9.99
N ASN A 275 19.87 -3.29 9.37
CA ASN A 275 19.00 -4.46 9.48
C ASN A 275 18.98 -5.00 10.91
N VAL A 276 17.85 -5.56 11.32
CA VAL A 276 17.63 -6.14 12.66
C VAL A 276 17.41 -7.65 12.58
N TYR A 277 16.69 -8.12 11.56
CA TYR A 277 16.28 -9.53 11.46
C TYR A 277 17.27 -10.39 10.65
N HIS A 278 18.08 -9.76 9.81
CA HIS A 278 19.12 -10.35 8.97
C HIS A 278 18.62 -11.51 8.10
N VAL A 279 17.42 -11.39 7.53
CA VAL A 279 16.86 -12.41 6.63
C VAL A 279 17.50 -12.26 5.25
N GLY A 280 18.57 -13.02 5.01
CA GLY A 280 19.45 -12.81 3.85
C GLY A 280 18.87 -13.07 2.46
N LYS A 281 17.68 -13.67 2.32
CA LYS A 281 17.01 -13.93 1.03
C LYS A 281 15.49 -13.87 1.20
N ASN A 282 14.78 -13.47 0.13
CA ASN A 282 13.32 -13.51 0.08
C ASN A 282 12.83 -14.96 0.31
N PRO A 283 12.07 -15.25 1.38
CA PRO A 283 11.53 -16.58 1.64
C PRO A 283 10.37 -16.96 0.70
N LEU A 284 9.76 -15.99 0.01
CA LEU A 284 8.69 -16.17 -0.96
C LEU A 284 9.13 -15.68 -2.35
N PRO A 285 10.13 -16.32 -3.00
CA PRO A 285 10.68 -15.83 -4.28
C PRO A 285 9.66 -15.82 -5.42
N TRP A 286 8.58 -16.59 -5.30
CA TRP A 286 7.47 -16.59 -6.25
C TRP A 286 6.66 -15.29 -6.20
N MET A 287 6.67 -14.53 -5.10
CA MET A 287 6.05 -13.20 -5.04
C MET A 287 6.73 -12.26 -6.04
N ASP A 288 8.07 -12.24 -6.06
CA ASP A 288 8.81 -11.43 -7.03
C ASP A 288 8.50 -11.88 -8.47
N ALA A 289 8.36 -13.18 -8.71
CA ALA A 289 8.04 -13.70 -10.04
C ALA A 289 6.63 -13.30 -10.51
N ILE A 290 5.63 -13.33 -9.62
CA ILE A 290 4.26 -12.93 -9.95
C ILE A 290 4.20 -11.42 -10.20
N LEU A 291 4.80 -10.62 -9.32
CA LEU A 291 4.77 -9.16 -9.44
C LEU A 291 5.53 -8.66 -10.68
N ASN A 292 6.71 -9.21 -10.96
CA ASN A 292 7.50 -8.84 -12.14
C ASN A 292 6.94 -9.44 -13.46
N GLY A 293 6.35 -10.64 -13.40
CA GLY A 293 5.77 -11.30 -14.58
C GLY A 293 4.59 -10.53 -15.16
N ILE A 294 3.82 -9.85 -14.31
CA ILE A 294 2.62 -9.08 -14.70
C ILE A 294 3.01 -7.71 -15.28
N GLU A 295 4.08 -7.06 -14.80
CA GLU A 295 4.62 -5.83 -15.42
C GLU A 295 5.03 -6.04 -16.88
N HIS A 296 5.52 -7.22 -17.24
CA HIS A 296 5.97 -7.53 -18.60
C HIS A 296 4.86 -7.91 -19.59
N THR A 297 3.67 -8.31 -19.14
CA THR A 297 2.63 -8.87 -20.04
C THR A 297 1.42 -7.98 -20.31
N ASN A 298 1.12 -6.94 -19.52
CA ASN A 298 -0.27 -6.45 -19.50
C ASN A 298 -0.53 -4.93 -19.65
N PHE A 299 0.43 -4.10 -20.05
CA PHE A 299 0.17 -2.64 -20.15
C PHE A 299 0.00 -2.09 -21.57
N PHE A 300 0.79 -2.54 -22.55
CA PHE A 300 0.71 -2.00 -23.92
C PHE A 300 -0.39 -2.66 -24.76
N GLU A 301 -0.72 -3.93 -24.50
CA GLU A 301 -1.72 -4.67 -25.28
C GLU A 301 -3.17 -4.31 -24.88
N ASN A 302 -3.46 -4.14 -23.58
CA ASN A 302 -4.82 -3.85 -23.12
C ASN A 302 -5.27 -2.39 -23.37
N ARG A 303 -4.38 -1.40 -23.19
CA ARG A 303 -4.71 0.03 -23.38
C ARG A 303 -4.85 0.46 -24.83
N ALA A 304 -4.16 -0.21 -25.76
CA ALA A 304 -4.24 0.13 -27.18
C ALA A 304 -5.67 -0.02 -27.71
N THR A 305 -6.41 -1.01 -27.24
CA THR A 305 -7.82 -1.26 -27.61
C THR A 305 -8.78 -0.18 -27.12
N GLU A 306 -8.52 0.45 -25.97
CA GLU A 306 -9.41 1.45 -25.37
C GLU A 306 -9.14 2.88 -25.88
N TYR A 307 -7.87 3.30 -25.97
CA TYR A 307 -7.52 4.64 -26.47
C TYR A 307 -7.73 4.80 -27.98
N SER A 308 -7.70 3.73 -28.77
CA SER A 308 -8.00 3.80 -30.20
C SER A 308 -9.43 4.30 -30.49
N ARG A 309 -10.33 4.35 -29.50
CA ARG A 309 -11.65 4.98 -29.61
C ARG A 309 -11.72 6.44 -29.16
N ALA A 310 -10.75 6.93 -28.39
CA ALA A 310 -10.84 8.22 -27.70
C ALA A 310 -9.82 9.29 -28.16
N ALA A 311 -8.85 8.94 -29.02
CA ALA A 311 -7.88 9.91 -29.52
C ALA A 311 -8.43 10.69 -30.73
N THR A 312 -9.15 11.79 -30.47
CA THR A 312 -9.23 12.90 -31.43
C THR A 312 -7.85 13.57 -31.52
N LYS A 313 -7.21 13.46 -32.68
CA LYS A 313 -5.98 14.20 -33.00
C LYS A 313 -6.36 15.60 -33.50
N GLY A 314 -5.95 16.61 -32.75
CA GLY A 314 -5.88 17.99 -33.22
C GLY A 314 -4.81 18.71 -32.42
N SER A 315 -3.87 19.34 -33.12
CA SER A 315 -2.85 20.19 -32.50
C SER A 315 -3.34 21.63 -32.36
N TRP A 316 -2.79 22.39 -31.40
CA TRP A 316 -3.10 23.81 -31.20
C TRP A 316 -2.84 24.65 -32.46
N GLU A 317 -1.92 24.23 -33.32
CA GLU A 317 -1.56 24.91 -34.57
C GLU A 317 -2.62 24.71 -35.66
N GLU A 318 -3.40 23.62 -35.63
CA GLU A 318 -4.49 23.34 -36.57
C GLU A 318 -5.80 24.05 -36.19
N ALA A 319 -5.95 24.49 -34.93
CA ALA A 319 -7.16 25.14 -34.45
C ALA A 319 -7.22 26.65 -34.76
N PHE A 320 -6.09 27.26 -35.13
CA PHE A 320 -5.96 28.71 -35.34
C PHE A 320 -5.19 29.09 -36.61
N ALA A 321 -5.04 28.17 -37.56
CA ALA A 321 -4.66 28.51 -38.93
C ALA A 321 -5.93 28.89 -39.71
N ASP A 322 -5.97 30.11 -40.24
CA ASP A 322 -7.12 30.70 -40.96
C ASP A 322 -7.64 29.85 -42.15
#